data_AF-A0A4Q3D1Q2-F1
#
_entry.id   AF-A0A4Q3D1Q2-F1
#
_cell.length_a   1.000
_cell.length_b   1.000
_cell.length_c   1.000
_cell.angle_alpha   90.00
_cell.angle_beta   90.00
_cell.angle_gamma   90.00
#
_symmetry.space_group_name_H-M   'P 1'
#
loop_
_entity.id
_entity.type
_entity.pdbx_description
1 polymer ?
#
loop_
_entity_poly.entity_id
_entity_poly.type
_entity_poly.pdbx_seq_one_letter_code
_entity_poly.pdbx_strand_id
1 'polypeptide(L)'
;MQQNDLVNSLSINYSRKVNEKCAAFLQYQRLPIKGWLLVQEEYGMAIEAIGKIEHRNKYNYFDLGISYSILTIKKHQLNTSLGLSIAYGENSYLLNALWTPPTSWEPNGHPFHADYEEKMEAYFGALLSLKYDYFIWKNKINIGADFTARHYLNAFPFQVNYGVHLGYNF
;
A
#
# COMPACT_ATOMS: atom_id res chain seq x y z
N MET A 1 -6.18 20.03 1.62
CA MET A 1 -6.83 19.91 0.29
C MET A 1 -6.95 18.44 -0.06
N GLN A 2 -8.18 17.91 -0.12
CA GLN A 2 -8.45 16.53 -0.49
C GLN A 2 -8.36 16.44 -2.02
N GLN A 3 -7.31 15.79 -2.53
CA GLN A 3 -7.12 15.63 -3.95
C GLN A 3 -8.07 14.53 -4.43
N ASN A 4 -9.13 14.91 -5.15
CA ASN A 4 -10.06 13.98 -5.81
C ASN A 4 -9.37 13.38 -7.05
N ASP A 5 -8.32 12.60 -6.84
CA ASP A 5 -7.72 11.85 -7.93
C ASP A 5 -8.71 10.74 -8.33
N LEU A 6 -9.28 10.87 -9.53
CA LEU A 6 -10.19 9.88 -10.13
C LEU A 6 -9.51 8.51 -10.33
N VAL A 7 -8.17 8.48 -10.34
CA VAL A 7 -7.36 7.27 -10.46
C VAL A 7 -6.46 7.16 -9.23
N ASN A 8 -6.90 6.38 -8.27
CA ASN A 8 -6.21 6.17 -6.99
C ASN A 8 -5.28 4.93 -6.98
N SER A 9 -4.95 4.36 -8.14
CA SER A 9 -3.88 3.36 -8.28
C SER A 9 -3.61 3.05 -9.75
N LEU A 10 -2.37 2.64 -10.05
CA LEU A 10 -2.01 2.00 -11.31
C LEU A 10 -1.33 0.67 -10.99
N SER A 11 -1.73 -0.41 -11.64
CA SER A 11 -1.04 -1.69 -11.54
C SER A 11 -0.76 -2.27 -12.92
N ILE A 12 0.41 -2.87 -13.06
CA ILE A 12 0.84 -3.62 -14.24
C ILE A 12 1.27 -4.99 -13.73
N ASN A 13 0.67 -6.04 -14.28
CA ASN A 13 0.95 -7.42 -13.88
C ASN A 13 1.34 -8.25 -15.10
N TYR A 14 2.45 -8.97 -14.98
CA TYR A 14 2.83 -10.03 -15.89
C TYR A 14 2.74 -11.36 -15.16
N SER A 15 2.04 -12.33 -15.76
CA SER A 15 1.90 -13.67 -15.18
C SER A 15 2.20 -14.74 -16.23
N ARG A 16 2.96 -15.76 -15.83
CA ARG A 16 3.28 -16.93 -16.65
C ARG A 16 2.83 -18.19 -15.94
N LYS A 17 2.00 -18.98 -16.62
CA LYS A 17 1.61 -20.31 -16.14
C LYS A 17 2.84 -21.20 -16.00
N VAL A 18 2.98 -21.81 -14.83
CA VAL A 18 3.99 -22.85 -14.53
C VAL A 18 3.34 -24.23 -14.70
N ASN A 19 2.10 -24.38 -14.23
CA ASN A 19 1.25 -25.53 -14.51
C ASN A 19 -0.24 -25.12 -14.51
N GLU A 20 -1.16 -26.08 -14.54
CA GLU A 20 -2.60 -25.80 -14.62
C GLU A 20 -3.15 -24.99 -13.43
N LYS A 21 -2.58 -25.18 -12.24
CA LYS A 21 -3.03 -24.50 -11.01
C LYS A 21 -2.10 -23.39 -10.56
N CYS A 22 -0.91 -23.27 -11.14
CA CYS A 22 0.16 -22.43 -10.64
C CYS A 22 0.67 -21.48 -11.72
N ALA A 23 0.83 -20.21 -11.37
CA ALA A 23 1.47 -19.22 -12.22
C ALA A 23 2.46 -18.39 -11.40
N ALA A 24 3.62 -18.12 -11.98
CA ALA A 24 4.53 -17.11 -11.47
C ALA A 24 4.04 -15.73 -11.91
N PHE A 25 4.20 -14.72 -11.06
CA PHE A 25 3.81 -13.36 -11.39
C PHE A 25 4.90 -12.35 -11.00
N LEU A 26 4.96 -11.29 -11.79
CA LEU A 26 5.68 -10.07 -11.51
C LEU A 26 4.67 -8.92 -11.60
N GLN A 27 4.49 -8.20 -10.51
CA GLN A 27 3.54 -7.10 -10.43
C GLN A 27 4.25 -5.82 -10.00
N TYR A 28 3.96 -4.75 -10.74
CA TYR A 28 4.25 -3.38 -10.34
C TYR A 28 2.94 -2.72 -9.94
N GLN A 29 2.93 -2.07 -8.79
CA GLN A 29 1.78 -1.30 -8.33
C GLN A 29 2.25 0.06 -7.82
N ARG A 30 1.66 1.12 -8.37
CA ARG A 30 1.78 2.48 -7.87
C ARG A 30 0.49 2.82 -7.14
N LEU A 31 0.58 2.96 -5.82
CA LEU A 31 -0.48 3.53 -5.02
C LEU A 31 -0.19 5.02 -4.83
N PRO A 32 -1.14 5.95 -5.03
CA PRO A 32 -1.09 7.23 -4.38
C PRO A 32 -1.30 6.95 -2.89
N ILE A 33 -0.21 6.85 -2.15
CA ILE A 33 -0.28 6.92 -0.70
C ILE A 33 -0.25 8.41 -0.38
N LYS A 34 -1.46 8.98 -0.32
CA LYS A 34 -1.82 10.01 0.65
C LYS A 34 -2.89 9.39 1.53
N GLY A 35 -2.46 8.47 2.39
CA GLY A 35 -3.34 7.73 3.26
C GLY A 35 -2.95 7.95 4.71
N TRP A 36 -3.77 8.71 5.43
CA TRP A 36 -4.00 8.62 6.88
C TRP A 36 -4.02 7.17 7.43
N LEU A 37 -4.22 6.16 6.57
CA LEU A 37 -4.15 4.72 6.87
C LEU A 37 -2.72 4.14 7.03
N LEU A 38 -1.66 4.84 6.62
CA LEU A 38 -0.26 4.44 6.86
C LEU A 38 0.47 5.32 7.87
N VAL A 39 -0.21 6.34 8.40
CA VAL A 39 0.32 7.18 9.48
C VAL A 39 -0.07 6.51 10.78
N GLN A 40 0.90 5.81 11.37
CA GLN A 40 0.81 5.42 12.76
C GLN A 40 1.02 6.70 13.58
N GLU A 41 -0.09 7.25 14.07
CA GLU A 41 -0.19 8.45 14.91
C GLU A 41 0.33 9.74 14.24
N GLU A 42 -0.58 10.68 13.95
CA GLU A 42 -0.23 12.09 13.80
C GLU A 42 0.29 12.59 15.15
N TYR A 43 1.54 12.26 15.49
CA TYR A 43 2.32 13.20 16.26
C TYR A 43 2.39 14.42 15.34
N GLY A 44 1.66 15.49 15.63
CA GLY A 44 1.81 16.74 14.89
C GLY A 44 3.24 17.27 15.03
N MET A 45 3.45 18.58 15.00
CA MET A 45 4.76 19.17 15.31
C MET A 45 5.22 18.95 16.79
N ALA A 46 4.64 17.98 17.50
CA ALA A 46 5.01 17.48 18.82
C ALA A 46 6.52 17.20 18.93
N ILE A 47 7.12 17.55 20.06
CA ILE A 47 8.56 17.35 20.30
C ILE A 47 8.92 15.86 20.22
N GLU A 48 8.00 14.98 20.61
CA GLU A 48 8.14 13.52 20.58
C GLU A 48 8.12 12.94 19.15
N ALA A 49 7.76 13.74 18.15
CA ALA A 49 7.79 13.38 16.73
C ALA A 49 9.18 13.59 16.11
N ILE A 50 10.07 14.34 16.77
CA ILE A 50 11.41 14.64 16.26
C ILE A 50 12.20 13.33 16.06
N GLY A 51 12.74 13.15 14.86
CA GLY A 51 13.45 11.96 14.41
C GLY A 51 12.56 10.80 13.96
N LYS A 52 11.22 10.93 14.05
CA LYS A 52 10.26 9.92 13.58
C LYS A 52 9.74 10.24 12.18
N ILE A 53 9.18 9.22 11.54
CA ILE A 53 8.53 9.34 10.23
C ILE A 53 7.18 10.03 10.43
N GLU A 54 6.99 11.16 9.76
CA GLU A 54 5.75 11.94 9.80
C GLU A 54 4.87 11.60 8.59
N HIS A 55 5.48 11.51 7.41
CA HIS A 55 4.76 11.23 6.16
C HIS A 55 5.44 10.17 5.32
N ARG A 56 4.62 9.31 4.71
CA ARG A 56 5.03 8.33 3.70
C ARG A 56 4.36 8.70 2.38
N ASN A 57 5.14 9.08 1.38
CA ASN A 57 4.64 9.61 0.11
C ASN A 57 5.04 8.72 -1.07
N LYS A 58 4.10 8.56 -2.02
CA LYS A 58 4.35 8.04 -3.38
C LYS A 58 5.05 6.68 -3.45
N TYR A 59 4.63 5.73 -2.63
CA TYR A 59 5.22 4.40 -2.64
C TYR A 59 4.85 3.57 -3.88
N ASN A 60 5.88 2.93 -4.42
CA ASN A 60 5.81 1.96 -5.50
C ASN A 60 6.08 0.57 -4.94
N TYR A 61 5.36 -0.42 -5.45
CA TYR A 61 5.44 -1.80 -5.02
C TYR A 61 5.90 -2.66 -6.19
N PHE A 62 6.89 -3.49 -5.92
CA PHE A 62 7.41 -4.49 -6.85
C PHE A 62 7.26 -5.85 -6.19
N ASP A 63 6.41 -6.67 -6.78
CA ASP A 63 6.04 -7.96 -6.21
C ASP A 63 6.45 -9.09 -7.16
N LEU A 64 7.09 -10.10 -6.61
CA LEU A 64 7.46 -11.32 -7.31
C LEU A 64 6.94 -12.51 -6.51
N GLY A 65 6.16 -13.37 -7.15
CA GLY A 65 5.57 -14.48 -6.42
C GLY A 65 4.91 -15.54 -7.28
N ILE A 66 4.13 -16.36 -6.59
CA ILE A 66 3.39 -17.48 -7.15
C ILE A 66 1.92 -17.33 -6.77
N SER A 67 1.05 -17.48 -7.76
CA SER A 67 -0.40 -17.61 -7.58
C SER A 67 -0.82 -19.06 -7.78
N TYR A 68 -1.71 -19.55 -6.92
CA TYR A 68 -2.28 -20.88 -6.95
C TYR A 68 -3.82 -20.83 -7.02
N SER A 69 -4.39 -21.51 -8.01
CA SER A 69 -5.84 -21.70 -8.13
C SER A 69 -6.31 -22.79 -7.16
N ILE A 70 -6.86 -22.35 -6.03
CA ILE A 70 -7.39 -23.22 -4.98
C ILE A 70 -8.59 -24.00 -5.51
N LEU A 71 -9.54 -23.29 -6.10
CA LEU A 71 -10.84 -23.84 -6.47
C LEU A 71 -11.31 -23.23 -7.79
N THR A 72 -11.75 -24.09 -8.70
CA THR A 72 -12.48 -23.67 -9.90
C THR A 72 -13.74 -24.53 -9.99
N ILE A 73 -14.91 -23.93 -9.76
CA ILE A 73 -16.21 -24.59 -9.90
C ILE A 73 -17.08 -23.76 -10.83
N LYS A 74 -17.41 -24.31 -12.00
CA LYS A 74 -18.24 -23.65 -13.02
C LYS A 74 -17.64 -22.28 -13.41
N LYS A 75 -18.27 -21.21 -12.94
CA LYS A 75 -17.90 -19.81 -13.22
C LYS A 75 -17.16 -19.16 -12.05
N HIS A 76 -16.94 -19.89 -10.96
CA HIS A 76 -16.29 -19.38 -9.75
C HIS A 76 -14.83 -19.83 -9.73
N GLN A 77 -13.91 -18.90 -9.49
CA GLN A 77 -12.51 -19.19 -9.29
C GLN A 77 -12.02 -18.49 -8.02
N LEU A 78 -11.34 -19.26 -7.17
CA LEU A 78 -10.65 -18.75 -5.99
C LEU A 78 -9.16 -19.01 -6.14
N ASN A 79 -8.38 -17.95 -6.06
CA ASN A 79 -6.93 -17.97 -6.15
C ASN A 79 -6.33 -17.45 -4.84
N THR A 80 -5.18 -18.00 -4.45
CA THR A 80 -4.29 -17.43 -3.44
C THR A 80 -2.96 -17.10 -4.07
N SER A 81 -2.27 -16.07 -3.60
CA SER A 81 -0.92 -15.77 -4.04
C SER A 81 0.00 -15.46 -2.87
N LEU A 82 1.23 -15.93 -2.96
CA LEU A 82 2.30 -15.64 -2.01
C LEU A 82 3.47 -15.05 -2.79
N GLY A 83 4.07 -13.98 -2.28
CA GLY A 83 5.18 -13.34 -2.95
C GLY A 83 6.08 -12.54 -2.02
N LEU A 84 7.24 -12.20 -2.54
CA LEU A 84 8.12 -11.18 -1.99
C LEU A 84 7.67 -9.82 -2.52
N SER A 85 7.77 -8.79 -1.68
CA SER A 85 7.38 -7.44 -2.00
C SER A 85 8.50 -6.47 -1.65
N ILE A 86 8.78 -5.53 -2.56
CA ILE A 86 9.64 -4.39 -2.29
C ILE A 86 8.78 -3.14 -2.39
N ALA A 87 8.68 -2.39 -1.30
CA ALA A 87 8.07 -1.06 -1.28
C ALA A 87 9.17 0.00 -1.35
N TYR A 88 9.11 0.87 -2.35
CA TYR A 88 10.09 1.94 -2.56
C TYR A 88 9.38 3.29 -2.69
N GLY A 89 9.77 4.25 -1.88
CA GLY A 89 9.12 5.55 -1.79
C GLY A 89 9.89 6.55 -0.96
N GLU A 90 9.22 7.64 -0.64
CA GLU A 90 9.79 8.80 0.03
C GLU A 90 9.18 8.93 1.45
N ASN A 91 10.04 9.13 2.44
CA ASN A 91 9.65 9.41 3.81
C ASN A 91 10.07 10.80 4.22
N SER A 92 9.17 11.52 4.90
CA SER A 92 9.47 12.77 5.59
C SER A 92 9.74 12.48 7.06
N TYR A 93 10.83 13.05 7.58
CA TYR A 93 11.20 13.02 8.98
C TYR A 93 11.15 14.44 9.53
N LEU A 94 10.50 14.63 10.68
CA LEU A 94 10.62 15.88 11.42
C LEU A 94 12.00 15.93 12.08
N LEU A 95 12.87 16.83 11.66
CA LEU A 95 14.20 17.00 12.26
C LEU A 95 14.18 17.88 13.48
N ASN A 96 13.34 18.92 13.47
CA ASN A 96 13.27 19.90 14.52
C ASN A 96 11.92 20.62 14.47
N ALA A 97 11.41 21.04 15.63
CA ALA A 97 10.25 21.90 15.74
C ALA A 97 10.54 23.02 16.75
N LEU A 98 10.32 24.27 16.35
CA LEU A 98 10.43 25.42 17.22
C LEU A 98 9.05 25.85 17.70
N TRP A 99 8.98 26.12 19.01
CA TRP A 99 7.74 26.41 19.73
C TRP A 99 7.81 27.80 20.33
N THR A 100 6.67 28.49 20.34
CA THR A 100 6.56 29.74 21.08
C THR A 100 6.67 29.47 22.59
N PRO A 101 7.25 30.40 23.37
CA PRO A 101 7.27 30.27 24.81
C PRO A 101 5.84 30.21 25.37
N PRO A 102 5.58 29.42 26.43
CA PRO A 102 4.28 29.39 27.09
C PRO A 102 3.83 30.78 27.54
N THR A 103 2.56 31.10 27.34
CA THR A 103 1.94 32.33 27.86
C THR A 103 0.74 31.99 28.74
N SER A 104 0.22 32.97 29.49
CA SER A 104 -0.98 32.78 30.31
C SER A 104 -2.22 32.36 29.52
N TRP A 105 -2.26 32.66 28.22
CA TRP A 105 -3.36 32.33 27.31
C TRP A 105 -3.07 31.08 26.46
N GLU A 106 -1.81 30.67 26.38
CA GLU A 106 -1.33 29.49 25.64
C GLU A 106 -0.29 28.74 26.48
N PRO A 107 -0.73 27.95 27.48
CA PRO A 107 0.17 27.33 28.46
C PRO A 107 1.13 26.27 27.88
N ASN A 108 0.87 25.81 26.64
CA ASN A 108 1.69 24.82 25.96
C ASN A 108 2.51 25.42 24.80
N GLY A 109 2.41 26.73 24.56
CA GLY A 109 2.90 27.36 23.33
C GLY A 109 2.21 26.79 22.08
N HIS A 110 2.69 27.21 20.91
CA HIS A 110 2.33 26.61 19.63
C HIS A 110 3.57 26.48 18.75
N PRO A 111 3.64 25.44 17.91
CA PRO A 111 4.71 25.29 16.93
C PRO A 111 4.59 26.39 15.87
N PHE A 112 5.69 27.08 15.58
CA PHE A 112 5.72 28.16 14.57
C PHE A 112 6.71 27.90 13.43
N HIS A 113 7.61 26.92 13.60
CA HIS A 113 8.55 26.48 12.56
C HIS A 113 8.88 25.00 12.73
N ALA A 114 9.04 24.29 11.62
CA ALA A 114 9.43 22.89 11.59
C ALA A 114 10.39 22.63 10.42
N ASP A 115 11.45 21.87 10.69
CA ASP A 115 12.42 21.44 9.69
C ASP A 115 12.16 19.97 9.34
N TYR A 116 12.17 19.68 8.04
CA TYR A 116 11.87 18.35 7.51
C TYR A 116 13.02 17.85 6.63
N GLU A 117 13.23 16.53 6.67
CA GLU A 117 14.15 15.83 5.77
C GLU A 117 13.39 14.75 5.00
N GLU A 118 13.52 14.78 3.68
CA GLU A 118 12.95 13.76 2.79
C GLU A 118 14.03 12.73 2.43
N LYS A 119 13.72 11.44 2.62
CA LYS A 119 14.62 10.32 2.28
C LYS A 119 13.92 9.29 1.42
N MET A 120 14.62 8.84 0.37
CA MET A 120 14.21 7.70 -0.44
C MET A 120 14.59 6.39 0.28
N GLU A 121 13.60 5.54 0.53
CA GLU A 121 13.81 4.30 1.28
C GLU A 121 13.12 3.11 0.62
N ALA A 122 13.72 1.94 0.81
CA ALA A 122 13.21 0.65 0.33
C ALA A 122 12.92 -0.28 1.51
N TYR A 123 11.81 -1.00 1.42
CA TYR A 123 11.32 -1.91 2.44
C TYR A 123 11.07 -3.27 1.80
N PHE A 124 11.72 -4.30 2.33
CA PHE A 124 11.56 -5.67 1.90
C PHE A 124 10.53 -6.37 2.76
N GLY A 125 9.66 -7.13 2.12
CA GLY A 125 8.54 -7.77 2.76
C GLY A 125 8.01 -8.96 1.98
N ALA A 126 6.88 -9.45 2.46
CA ALA A 126 6.11 -10.51 1.84
C ALA A 126 4.65 -10.09 1.71
N LEU A 127 3.96 -10.71 0.77
CA LEU A 127 2.53 -10.53 0.57
C LEU A 127 1.81 -11.87 0.53
N LEU A 128 0.58 -11.85 1.02
CA LEU A 128 -0.40 -12.92 0.84
C LEU A 128 -1.67 -12.30 0.26
N SER A 129 -2.18 -12.86 -0.84
CA SER A 129 -3.42 -12.41 -1.45
C SER A 129 -4.43 -13.52 -1.64
N LEU A 130 -5.70 -13.16 -1.56
CA LEU A 130 -6.85 -13.99 -1.92
C LEU A 130 -7.65 -13.24 -2.97
N LYS A 131 -7.99 -13.92 -4.05
CA LYS A 131 -8.79 -13.35 -5.14
C LYS A 131 -9.92 -14.30 -5.50
N TYR A 132 -11.13 -13.77 -5.52
CA TYR A 132 -12.30 -14.47 -6.00
C TYR A 132 -12.81 -13.81 -7.29
N ASP A 133 -13.04 -14.62 -8.32
CA ASP A 133 -13.55 -14.21 -9.62
C ASP A 133 -14.84 -14.99 -9.96
N TYR A 134 -15.87 -14.27 -10.41
CA TYR A 134 -17.05 -14.82 -11.07
C TYR A 134 -17.06 -14.46 -12.56
N PHE A 135 -17.01 -15.49 -13.41
CA PHE A 135 -16.90 -15.36 -14.85
C PHE A 135 -18.25 -15.30 -15.55
N ILE A 136 -18.42 -14.30 -16.42
CA ILE A 136 -19.61 -14.06 -17.22
C ILE A 136 -19.23 -14.06 -18.70
N TRP A 137 -20.22 -14.27 -19.57
CA TRP A 137 -20.09 -14.16 -21.03
C TRP A 137 -18.93 -15.01 -21.61
N LYS A 138 -19.05 -16.34 -21.49
CA LYS A 138 -18.04 -17.30 -21.98
C LYS A 138 -16.63 -17.02 -21.41
N ASN A 139 -16.57 -16.67 -20.12
CA ASN A 139 -15.35 -16.35 -19.38
C ASN A 139 -14.58 -15.12 -19.85
N LYS A 140 -15.22 -14.24 -20.63
CA LYS A 140 -14.64 -12.99 -21.10
C LYS A 140 -14.71 -11.86 -20.09
N ILE A 141 -15.75 -11.83 -19.25
CA ILE A 141 -15.89 -10.81 -18.21
C ILE A 141 -15.72 -11.49 -16.86
N ASN A 142 -15.00 -10.87 -15.93
CA ASN A 142 -14.95 -11.29 -14.54
C ASN A 142 -15.38 -10.15 -13.63
N ILE A 143 -16.18 -10.47 -12.61
CA ILE A 143 -16.46 -9.59 -11.47
C ILE A 143 -15.98 -10.33 -10.25
N GLY A 144 -15.29 -9.64 -9.36
CA GLY A 144 -14.68 -10.30 -8.24
C GLY A 144 -14.36 -9.37 -7.09
N ALA A 145 -13.71 -9.96 -6.09
CA ALA A 145 -13.14 -9.26 -4.98
C ALA A 145 -11.75 -9.79 -4.70
N ASP A 146 -10.90 -8.91 -4.19
CA ASP A 146 -9.54 -9.23 -3.79
C ASP A 146 -9.26 -8.73 -2.37
N PHE A 147 -8.37 -9.45 -1.71
CA PHE A 147 -7.82 -9.13 -0.41
C PHE A 147 -6.32 -9.40 -0.47
N THR A 148 -5.50 -8.42 -0.10
CA THR A 148 -4.05 -8.52 -0.10
C THR A 148 -3.49 -7.97 1.21
N ALA A 149 -2.80 -8.82 1.96
CA ALA A 149 -2.04 -8.44 3.15
C ALA A 149 -0.55 -8.35 2.81
N ARG A 150 0.12 -7.29 3.27
CA ARG A 150 1.57 -7.07 3.09
C ARG A 150 2.23 -6.81 4.44
N HIS A 151 3.36 -7.47 4.69
CA HIS A 151 4.18 -7.28 5.88
C HIS A 151 5.64 -7.07 5.47
N TYR A 152 6.34 -6.17 6.16
CA TYR A 152 7.69 -5.75 5.84
C TYR A 152 8.59 -5.88 7.06
N LEU A 153 9.88 -6.16 6.85
CA LEU A 153 10.83 -6.53 7.90
C LEU A 153 11.35 -5.37 8.77
N ASN A 154 10.89 -4.13 8.54
CA ASN A 154 11.29 -2.91 9.26
C ASN A 154 10.04 -2.12 9.72
N ALA A 155 10.20 -0.87 10.21
CA ALA A 155 9.13 0.03 10.68
C ALA A 155 8.14 0.52 9.58
N PHE A 156 7.88 -0.30 8.56
CA PHE A 156 6.86 -0.05 7.57
C PHE A 156 5.53 -0.65 8.04
N PRO A 157 4.41 0.08 7.97
CA PRO A 157 3.14 -0.39 8.48
C PRO A 157 2.70 -1.69 7.79
N PHE A 158 2.05 -2.57 8.56
CA PHE A 158 1.30 -3.67 7.99
C PHE A 158 0.18 -3.11 7.12
N GLN A 159 0.03 -3.63 5.90
CA GLN A 159 -0.96 -3.12 4.95
C GLN A 159 -1.98 -4.18 4.59
N VAL A 160 -3.23 -3.77 4.58
CA VAL A 160 -4.34 -4.57 4.08
C VAL A 160 -5.02 -3.78 2.98
N ASN A 161 -5.02 -4.35 1.78
CA ASN A 161 -5.74 -3.82 0.63
C ASN A 161 -6.89 -4.76 0.32
N TYR A 162 -8.07 -4.23 0.06
CA TYR A 162 -9.21 -5.01 -0.37
C TYR A 162 -10.05 -4.20 -1.35
N GLY A 163 -10.72 -4.89 -2.26
CA GLY A 163 -11.47 -4.23 -3.31
C GLY A 163 -12.43 -5.16 -4.02
N VAL A 164 -13.29 -4.55 -4.82
CA VAL A 164 -14.07 -5.23 -5.85
C VAL A 164 -13.52 -4.81 -7.20
N HIS A 165 -13.52 -5.74 -8.16
CA HIS A 165 -12.99 -5.48 -9.49
C HIS A 165 -13.93 -6.00 -10.58
N LEU A 166 -13.80 -5.38 -11.75
CA LEU A 166 -14.39 -5.80 -13.01
C LEU A 166 -13.26 -5.92 -14.03
N GLY A 167 -13.14 -7.06 -14.68
CA GLY A 167 -12.08 -7.35 -15.65
C GLY A 167 -12.61 -7.93 -16.95
N TYR A 168 -11.81 -7.80 -18.01
CA TYR A 168 -12.04 -8.40 -19.32
C TYR A 168 -10.86 -9.27 -19.72
N ASN A 169 -11.13 -10.51 -20.14
CA ASN A 169 -10.16 -11.49 -20.62
C ASN A 169 -10.20 -11.56 -22.15
N PHE A 170 -9.06 -11.32 -22.80
CA PHE A 170 -8.87 -11.44 -24.24
C PHE A 170 -8.64 -12.89 -24.68
#